data_AF-A0A2H0A019-F1
#
_entry.id   AF-A0A2H0A019-F1
#
_cell.length_a   1.000
_cell.length_b   1.000
_cell.length_c   1.000
_cell.angle_alpha   90.00
_cell.angle_beta   90.00
_cell.angle_gamma   90.00
#
_symmetry.space_group_name_H-M   'P 1'
#
loop_
_entity.id
_entity.type
_entity.pdbx_description
1 polymer ?
#
loop_
_entity_poly.entity_id
_entity_poly.type
_entity_poly.pdbx_seq_one_letter_code
_entity_poly.pdbx_strand_id
1 'polypeptide(L)'
;MSQPYIKVLNRTDPNRCNCVKYARSKVSSLPYGLWTLWSKKRSINSQKPKKYSVAIMNVGFWGHVGFVKKVGSNHLTIREANYKSCTITERHDTAKALKIIGYYAK
;
A
#
# COMPACT_ATOMS: atom_id res chain seq x y z
N MET A 1 -11.69 -20.13 -1.54
CA MET A 1 -10.56 -19.19 -1.28
C MET A 1 -10.43 -18.28 -2.50
N SER A 2 -10.32 -16.96 -2.34
CA SER A 2 -10.14 -16.07 -3.50
C SER A 2 -8.72 -16.19 -4.05
N GLN A 3 -8.58 -16.38 -5.36
CA GLN A 3 -7.28 -16.51 -6.03
C GLN A 3 -6.53 -15.16 -6.02
N PRO A 4 -5.18 -15.18 -5.99
CA PRO A 4 -4.38 -13.97 -6.12
C PRO A 4 -4.69 -13.21 -7.42
N TYR A 5 -4.75 -11.89 -7.36
CA TYR A 5 -4.95 -11.07 -8.56
C TYR A 5 -4.31 -9.68 -8.47
N ILE A 6 -4.10 -9.10 -9.65
CA ILE A 6 -3.86 -7.67 -9.84
C ILE A 6 -4.90 -7.12 -10.82
N LYS A 7 -5.65 -6.11 -10.38
CA LYS A 7 -6.66 -5.43 -11.18
C LYS A 7 -6.29 -3.96 -11.33
N VAL A 8 -6.21 -3.47 -12.57
CA VAL A 8 -6.14 -2.03 -12.83
C VAL A 8 -7.55 -1.47 -12.68
N LEU A 9 -7.73 -0.50 -11.77
CA LEU A 9 -9.04 0.08 -11.52
C LEU A 9 -9.27 1.30 -12.42
N ASN A 10 -8.40 2.30 -12.32
CA ASN A 10 -8.51 3.57 -13.04
C ASN A 10 -7.12 4.18 -13.25
N ARG A 11 -7.00 5.13 -14.18
CA ARG A 11 -5.86 6.06 -14.19
C ARG A 11 -5.86 6.88 -12.90
N THR A 12 -4.68 7.10 -12.32
CA THR A 12 -4.54 8.04 -11.22
C THR A 12 -4.54 9.45 -11.79
N ASP A 13 -4.92 10.45 -10.98
CA ASP A 13 -4.72 11.85 -11.33
C ASP A 13 -3.22 12.07 -11.66
N PRO A 14 -2.88 12.65 -12.82
CA PRO A 14 -1.49 12.90 -13.23
C PRO A 14 -0.67 13.62 -12.14
N ASN A 15 -1.29 14.53 -11.39
CA ASN A 15 -0.66 15.29 -10.30
C ASN A 15 -0.51 14.49 -9.00
N ARG A 16 -1.17 13.32 -8.92
CA ARG A 16 -1.16 12.38 -7.79
C ARG A 16 -0.62 11.01 -8.19
N CYS A 17 0.24 10.95 -9.20
CA CYS A 17 0.96 9.75 -9.62
C CYS A 17 2.04 9.33 -8.60
N ASN A 18 1.62 9.07 -7.36
CA ASN A 18 2.49 8.77 -6.24
C ASN A 18 1.76 7.90 -5.20
N CYS A 19 2.37 6.77 -4.84
CA CYS A 19 1.82 5.82 -3.87
C CYS A 19 1.53 6.47 -2.51
N VAL A 20 2.42 7.34 -2.03
CA VAL A 20 2.30 8.03 -0.73
C VAL A 20 1.17 9.05 -0.75
N LYS A 21 1.03 9.85 -1.81
CA LYS A 21 -0.08 10.81 -1.93
C LYS A 21 -1.42 10.08 -1.93
N TYR A 22 -1.52 8.96 -2.65
CA TYR A 22 -2.73 8.14 -2.66
C TYR A 22 -3.02 7.53 -1.28
N ALA A 23 -2.04 6.89 -0.64
CA ALA A 23 -2.21 6.31 0.69
C ALA A 23 -2.63 7.38 1.71
N ARG A 24 -2.03 8.57 1.68
CA ARG A 24 -2.40 9.69 2.56
C ARG A 24 -3.81 10.23 2.29
N SER A 25 -4.28 10.19 1.05
CA SER A 25 -5.67 10.54 0.72
C SER A 25 -6.71 9.58 1.34
N LYS A 26 -6.29 8.38 1.73
CA LYS A 26 -7.13 7.39 2.41
C LYS A 26 -6.88 7.32 3.91
N VAL A 27 -5.66 7.60 4.35
CA VAL A 27 -5.24 7.63 5.75
C VAL A 27 -4.53 8.96 5.99
N SER A 28 -5.29 9.99 6.36
CA SER A 28 -4.79 11.36 6.48
C SER A 28 -3.72 11.52 7.56
N SER A 29 -3.68 10.65 8.56
CA SER A 29 -2.65 10.66 9.61
C SER A 29 -1.29 10.12 9.15
N LEU A 30 -1.17 9.56 7.94
CA LEU A 30 0.09 9.02 7.43
C LEU A 30 1.17 10.13 7.41
N PRO A 31 2.30 9.97 8.12
CA PRO A 31 3.31 11.01 8.26
C PRO A 31 3.89 11.43 6.90
N TYR A 32 4.37 12.68 6.83
CA TYR A 32 5.09 13.21 5.68
C TYR A 32 6.52 12.65 5.61
N GLY A 33 7.26 12.96 4.53
CA GLY A 33 8.67 12.55 4.41
C GLY A 33 8.90 11.09 3.98
N LEU A 34 7.87 10.37 3.51
CA LEU A 34 7.97 8.96 3.09
C LEU A 34 8.62 8.76 1.70
N TRP A 35 9.69 9.49 1.40
CA TRP A 35 10.37 9.48 0.11
C TRP A 35 11.17 8.19 -0.11
N THR A 36 11.90 7.75 0.91
CA THR A 36 12.76 6.55 0.87
C THR A 36 12.11 5.34 1.52
N LEU A 37 12.60 4.14 1.18
CA LEU A 37 12.18 2.90 1.86
C LEU A 37 12.47 2.98 3.36
N TRP A 38 13.58 3.58 3.76
CA TRP A 38 13.95 3.74 5.16
C TRP A 38 12.96 4.63 5.93
N SER A 39 12.55 5.76 5.35
CA SER A 39 11.55 6.65 5.96
C SER A 39 10.19 5.94 6.07
N LYS A 40 9.81 5.15 5.05
CA LYS A 40 8.62 4.30 5.08
C LYS A 40 8.71 3.24 6.19
N LYS A 41 9.85 2.57 6.35
CA LYS A 41 10.09 1.61 7.43
C LYS A 41 9.92 2.21 8.82
N ARG A 42 10.44 3.42 9.04
CA ARG A 42 10.29 4.14 10.33
C ARG A 42 8.84 4.51 10.65
N SER A 43 7.97 4.60 9.65
CA SER A 43 6.54 4.83 9.86
C SER A 43 5.77 3.57 10.27
N ILE A 44 6.39 2.38 10.25
CA ILE A 44 5.71 1.15 10.67
C ILE A 44 5.47 1.21 12.17
N ASN A 45 4.21 1.10 12.57
CA ASN A 45 3.79 1.03 13.98
C ASN A 45 3.00 -0.24 14.31
N SER A 46 2.75 -1.11 13.32
CA SER A 46 2.09 -2.40 13.50
C SER A 46 2.68 -3.44 12.56
N GLN A 47 2.79 -4.68 13.05
CA GLN A 47 3.11 -5.87 12.23
C GLN A 47 1.87 -6.67 11.84
N LYS A 48 0.69 -6.30 12.37
CA LYS A 48 -0.57 -6.96 12.08
C LYS A 48 -1.36 -6.15 11.04
N PRO A 49 -1.90 -6.79 10.00
CA PRO A 49 -2.76 -6.11 9.05
C PRO A 49 -4.05 -5.63 9.74
N LYS A 50 -4.42 -4.37 9.49
CA LYS A 50 -5.66 -3.77 9.96
C LYS A 50 -6.39 -3.18 8.77
N LYS A 51 -7.72 -3.33 8.71
CA LYS A 51 -8.52 -2.66 7.69
C LYS A 51 -8.31 -1.13 7.82
N TYR A 52 -8.18 -0.46 6.68
CA TYR A 52 -7.92 0.99 6.61
C TYR A 52 -6.55 1.45 7.12
N SER A 53 -5.59 0.54 7.27
CA SER A 53 -4.18 0.89 7.50
C SER A 53 -3.43 1.09 6.18
N VAL A 54 -2.19 1.57 6.27
CA VAL A 54 -1.27 1.65 5.13
C VAL A 54 -0.28 0.50 5.23
N ALA A 55 -0.26 -0.39 4.24
CA ALA A 55 0.77 -1.40 4.06
C ALA A 55 2.05 -0.74 3.53
N ILE A 56 3.16 -0.99 4.23
CA ILE A 56 4.50 -0.56 3.82
C ILE A 56 5.18 -1.75 3.13
N MET A 57 5.64 -1.55 1.90
CA MET A 57 6.15 -2.61 1.04
C MET A 57 7.60 -2.37 0.63
N ASN A 58 8.38 -3.45 0.62
CA ASN A 58 9.73 -3.47 0.06
C ASN A 58 9.68 -3.83 -1.43
N VAL A 59 9.25 -2.86 -2.25
CA VAL A 59 9.17 -2.98 -3.71
C VAL A 59 10.02 -1.89 -4.34
N GLY A 60 10.98 -2.29 -5.19
CA GLY A 60 11.92 -1.38 -5.85
C GLY A 60 12.85 -0.65 -4.86
N PHE A 61 13.59 0.34 -5.37
CA PHE A 61 14.59 1.08 -4.59
C PHE A 61 13.95 2.01 -3.52
N TRP A 62 12.84 2.67 -3.87
CA TRP A 62 12.20 3.66 -2.99
C TRP A 62 11.21 3.06 -2.00
N GLY A 63 10.91 1.76 -2.10
CA GLY A 63 9.78 1.14 -1.41
C GLY A 63 8.44 1.61 -1.95
N HIS A 64 7.37 0.95 -1.52
CA HIS A 64 6.01 1.25 -1.96
C HIS A 64 5.05 1.30 -0.76
N VAL A 65 3.91 1.97 -0.93
CA VAL A 65 2.86 2.01 0.08
C VAL A 65 1.50 1.77 -0.57
N GLY A 66 0.64 1.05 0.14
CA GLY A 66 -0.70 0.71 -0.33
C GLY A 66 -1.70 0.82 0.80
N PHE A 67 -2.93 1.16 0.49
CA PHE A 67 -4.04 1.20 1.43
C PHE A 67 -4.67 -0.18 1.59
N VAL A 68 -4.77 -0.68 2.82
CA VAL A 68 -5.41 -1.96 3.13
C VAL A 68 -6.92 -1.79 3.10
N LYS A 69 -7.56 -2.28 2.03
CA LYS A 69 -9.02 -2.23 1.85
C LYS A 69 -9.73 -3.33 2.62
N LYS A 70 -9.17 -4.55 2.62
CA LYS A 70 -9.75 -5.73 3.28
C LYS A 70 -8.63 -6.62 3.83
N VAL A 71 -8.87 -7.16 5.03
CA VAL A 71 -8.05 -8.20 5.66
C VAL A 71 -8.91 -9.46 5.72
N GLY A 72 -8.44 -10.54 5.09
CA GLY A 72 -8.99 -11.88 5.26
C GLY A 72 -8.06 -12.72 6.15
N SER A 73 -8.37 -14.01 6.32
CA SER A 73 -7.61 -14.88 7.22
C SER A 73 -6.13 -15.02 6.82
N ASN A 74 -5.85 -15.24 5.53
CA ASN A 74 -4.47 -15.39 5.01
C ASN A 74 -4.13 -14.41 3.86
N HIS A 75 -5.09 -13.59 3.43
CA HIS A 75 -4.94 -12.72 2.26
C HIS A 75 -5.37 -11.30 2.58
N LEU A 76 -4.81 -10.35 1.84
CA LEU A 76 -5.03 -8.93 1.95
C LEU A 76 -5.47 -8.39 0.61
N THR A 77 -6.44 -7.48 0.62
CA THR A 77 -6.71 -6.65 -0.56
C THR A 77 -6.17 -5.27 -0.30
N ILE A 78 -5.17 -4.86 -1.08
CA ILE A 78 -4.60 -3.52 -1.04
C ILE A 78 -4.99 -2.73 -2.29
N ARG A 79 -5.16 -1.43 -2.12
CA ARG A 79 -5.26 -0.46 -3.22
C ARG A 79 -4.07 0.46 -3.17
N GLU A 80 -3.44 0.68 -4.30
CA GLU A 80 -2.24 1.50 -4.38
C GLU A 80 -2.23 2.26 -5.70
N ALA A 81 -1.51 3.37 -5.73
CA ALA A 81 -1.31 4.15 -6.93
C ALA A 81 0.15 4.07 -7.37
N ASN A 82 0.36 4.13 -8.68
CA ASN A 82 1.69 4.10 -9.29
C ASN A 82 2.47 2.80 -9.02
N TYR A 83 1.79 1.70 -8.73
CA TYR A 83 2.40 0.36 -8.82
C TYR A 83 2.54 -0.06 -10.28
N LYS A 84 1.50 0.21 -11.08
CA LYS A 84 1.61 0.40 -12.52
C LYS A 84 1.59 1.89 -12.83
N SER A 85 2.45 2.33 -13.74
CA SER A 85 2.69 3.76 -14.04
C SER A 85 1.39 4.56 -14.13
N CYS A 86 1.24 5.52 -13.22
CA CYS A 86 0.09 6.41 -13.09
C CYS A 86 -1.30 5.73 -13.15
N THR A 87 -1.43 4.56 -12.51
CA THR A 87 -2.73 3.89 -12.34
C THR A 87 -2.97 3.49 -10.90
N ILE A 88 -4.24 3.42 -10.52
CA ILE A 88 -4.71 2.82 -9.29
C ILE A 88 -4.88 1.33 -9.56
N THR A 89 -4.15 0.51 -8.82
CA THR A 89 -4.26 -0.95 -8.87
C THR A 89 -4.83 -1.49 -7.56
N GLU A 90 -5.62 -2.55 -7.67
CA GLU A 90 -6.04 -3.39 -6.54
C GLU A 90 -5.28 -4.71 -6.65
N ARG A 91 -4.52 -5.06 -5.61
CA ARG A 91 -3.85 -6.36 -5.51
C ARG A 91 -4.47 -7.15 -4.38
N HIS A 92 -4.66 -8.44 -4.61
CA HIS A 92 -5.12 -9.39 -3.61
C HIS A 92 -4.13 -10.53 -3.51
N ASP A 93 -3.48 -10.67 -2.37
CA ASP A 93 -2.54 -11.75 -2.10
C ASP A 93 -2.15 -11.80 -0.60
N THR A 94 -1.28 -12.72 -0.23
CA THR A 94 -0.63 -12.80 1.08
C THR A 94 0.32 -11.62 1.33
N ALA A 95 0.59 -11.29 2.60
CA ALA A 95 1.51 -10.21 2.95
C ALA A 95 2.92 -10.40 2.34
N LYS A 96 3.40 -11.66 2.34
CA LYS A 96 4.70 -12.04 1.79
C LYS A 96 4.77 -11.83 0.27
N ALA A 97 3.75 -12.27 -0.46
CA ALA A 97 3.68 -12.09 -1.92
C ALA A 97 3.58 -10.61 -2.31
N LEU A 98 2.86 -9.80 -1.53
CA LEU A 98 2.78 -8.35 -1.71
C LEU A 98 4.06 -7.61 -1.29
N LYS A 99 5.05 -8.30 -0.72
CA LYS A 99 6.29 -7.77 -0.14
C LYS A 99 6.04 -6.75 0.99
N ILE A 100 4.99 -6.95 1.76
CA ILE A 100 4.65 -6.10 2.90
C ILE A 100 5.61 -6.41 4.05
N ILE A 101 6.24 -5.37 4.59
CA ILE A 101 7.20 -5.45 5.70
C ILE A 101 6.65 -4.88 7.01
N GLY A 102 5.44 -4.32 6.97
CA GLY A 102 4.72 -3.80 8.12
C GLY A 102 3.60 -2.87 7.71
N TYR A 103 2.92 -2.30 8.71
CA TYR A 103 1.77 -1.45 8.53
C TYR A 103 1.89 -0.16 9.35
N TYR A 104 1.33 0.91 8.81
CA TYR A 104 0.98 2.09 9.58
C TYR A 104 -0.53 2.06 9.83
N ALA A 105 -0.91 1.78 11.07
CA ALA A 105 -2.29 1.75 11.55
C ALA A 105 -2.52 2.92 12.52
N LYS A 106 -3.61 3.65 12.32
CA LYS A 106 -4.12 4.55 13.36
C LYS A 106 -4.84 3.75 14.45
#